data_AF-A0A8J8FAG7-F1
#
_entry.id   AF-A0A8J8FAG7-F1
#
_cell.length_a   1.000
_cell.length_b   1.000
_cell.length_c   1.000
_cell.angle_alpha   90.00
_cell.angle_beta   90.00
_cell.angle_gamma   90.00
#
_symmetry.space_group_name_H-M   'P 1'
#
loop_
_entity.id
_entity.type
_entity.pdbx_description
1 polymer ?
#
loop_
_entity_poly.entity_id
_entity_poly.type
_entity_poly.pdbx_seq_one_letter_code
_entity_poly.pdbx_strand_id
1 'polypeptide(L)' 'LEEVAALADDLDGRVVVTADHGEAFGEHGVWEHHIETHIPPLVEVPWLELE' A
#
# COMPACT_ATOMS: atom_id res chain seq x y z
N LEU A 1 9.88 4.69 -4.05
CA LEU A 1 9.77 5.29 -2.70
C LEU A 1 10.37 6.69 -2.62
N GLU A 2 11.18 7.14 -3.57
CA GLU A 2 11.80 8.47 -3.55
C GLU A 2 10.78 9.61 -3.38
N GLU A 3 9.67 9.58 -4.12
CA GLU A 3 8.61 10.60 -3.99
C GLU A 3 7.94 10.59 -2.60
N VAL A 4 7.77 9.41 -2.01
CA VAL A 4 7.20 9.26 -0.67
C VAL A 4 8.18 9.81 0.37
N ALA A 5 9.48 9.54 0.21
CA ALA A 5 10.52 10.06 1.09
C ALA A 5 10.62 11.59 1.00
N ALA A 6 10.65 12.13 -0.21
CA ALA A 6 10.69 13.58 -0.42
C ALA A 6 9.48 14.29 0.21
N LEU A 7 8.28 13.72 0.08
CA LEU A 7 7.09 14.25 0.75
C LEU A 7 7.19 14.13 2.27
N ALA A 8 7.67 12.98 2.79
CA ALA A 8 7.76 12.75 4.23
C ALA A 8 8.74 13.72 4.91
N ASP A 9 9.86 14.06 4.26
CA ASP A 9 10.86 15.01 4.77
C ASP A 9 10.29 16.43 5.01
N ASP A 10 9.23 16.80 4.28
CA ASP A 10 8.55 18.10 4.39
C ASP A 10 7.37 18.11 5.40
N LEU A 11 7.03 16.95 6.00
CA LEU A 11 5.90 16.82 6.93
C LEU A 11 6.34 16.84 8.39
N ASP A 12 5.77 17.75 9.17
CA ASP A 12 5.96 17.78 10.62
C ASP A 12 5.10 16.72 11.33
N GLY A 13 5.68 16.07 12.34
CA GLY A 13 4.96 15.17 13.25
C GLY A 13 5.16 13.69 12.96
N ARG A 14 4.27 12.83 13.47
CA ARG A 14 4.34 11.37 13.26
C ARG A 14 3.77 11.04 11.89
N VAL A 15 4.60 10.49 11.02
CA VAL A 15 4.19 10.06 9.67
C VAL A 15 4.01 8.54 9.65
N VAL A 16 2.88 8.11 9.09
CA VAL A 16 2.58 6.70 8.80
C VAL A 16 2.22 6.58 7.33
N VAL A 17 2.90 5.68 6.63
CA VAL A 17 2.67 5.37 5.22
C VAL A 17 1.91 4.04 5.12
N THR A 18 0.82 4.05 4.36
CA THR A 18 0.00 2.87 4.07
C THR A 18 -0.56 2.93 2.65
N ALA A 19 -1.26 1.90 2.22
CA ALA A 19 -1.96 1.85 0.94
C ALA A 19 -3.46 1.61 1.17
N ASP A 20 -4.28 2.07 0.23
CA ASP A 20 -5.72 1.86 0.22
C ASP A 20 -6.09 0.40 -0.12
N HIS A 21 -5.31 -0.23 -0.98
CA HIS A 21 -5.40 -1.65 -1.31
C HIS A 21 -4.05 -2.21 -1.83
N GLY A 22 -3.99 -3.53 -2.01
CA GLY A 22 -2.93 -4.20 -2.75
C GLY A 22 -3.31 -4.43 -4.21
N GLU A 23 -2.53 -5.24 -4.93
CA GLU A 23 -2.72 -5.53 -6.35
C GLU A 23 -2.40 -7.01 -6.60
N ALA A 24 -3.28 -7.72 -7.32
CA ALA A 24 -3.02 -9.09 -7.72
C ALA A 24 -2.23 -9.13 -9.04
N PHE A 25 -1.25 -10.02 -9.11
CA PHE A 25 -0.35 -10.22 -10.25
C PHE A 25 -0.47 -11.64 -10.83
N GLY A 26 -1.65 -12.26 -10.69
CA GLY A 26 -1.95 -13.61 -11.19
C GLY A 26 -2.23 -14.63 -10.08
N GLU A 27 -2.18 -14.26 -8.81
CA GLU A 27 -2.56 -15.12 -7.70
C GLU A 27 -3.99 -15.62 -7.89
N HIS A 28 -4.19 -16.94 -7.80
CA HIS A 28 -5.50 -17.56 -8.05
C HIS A 28 -6.11 -17.24 -9.44
N GLY A 29 -5.29 -16.82 -10.40
CA GLY A 29 -5.74 -16.37 -11.72
C GLY A 29 -6.35 -14.96 -11.74
N VAL A 30 -6.24 -14.21 -10.64
CA VAL A 30 -6.74 -12.84 -10.50
C VAL A 30 -5.63 -11.85 -10.86
N TRP A 31 -5.99 -10.82 -11.62
CA TRP A 31 -5.14 -9.68 -11.94
C TRP A 31 -5.85 -8.40 -11.50
N GLU A 32 -5.07 -7.36 -11.26
CA GLU A 32 -5.58 -6.05 -10.81
C GLU A 32 -6.24 -6.13 -9.42
N HIS A 33 -7.21 -5.26 -9.13
CA HIS A 33 -7.89 -5.14 -7.84
C HIS A 33 -9.42 -5.19 -7.98
N HIS A 34 -9.94 -6.31 -8.50
CA HIS A 34 -11.39 -6.46 -8.70
C HIS A 34 -12.21 -6.30 -7.41
N ILE A 35 -13.34 -5.60 -7.50
CA ILE A 35 -14.26 -5.39 -6.38
C ILE A 35 -14.74 -6.73 -5.80
N GLU A 36 -15.02 -6.74 -4.49
CA GLU A 36 -15.50 -7.91 -3.73
C GLU A 36 -14.56 -9.13 -3.72
N THR A 37 -13.33 -9.01 -4.23
CA THR A 37 -12.31 -10.08 -4.20
C THR A 37 -11.45 -9.96 -2.95
N HIS A 38 -11.58 -10.91 -2.02
CA HIS A 38 -10.90 -10.87 -0.70
C HIS A 38 -9.75 -11.88 -0.63
N ILE A 39 -8.67 -11.60 -1.36
CA ILE A 39 -7.44 -12.40 -1.32
C ILE A 39 -6.31 -11.59 -0.68
N PRO A 40 -5.32 -12.23 -0.01
CA PRO A 40 -4.26 -11.51 0.68
C PRO A 40 -3.56 -10.44 -0.17
N PRO A 41 -3.22 -10.69 -1.46
CA PRO A 41 -2.61 -9.66 -2.32
C PRO A 41 -3.42 -8.37 -2.48
N LEU A 42 -4.73 -8.38 -2.25
CA LEU A 42 -5.60 -7.20 -2.40
C LEU A 42 -5.89 -6.48 -1.08
N VAL A 43 -5.81 -7.18 0.05
CA VAL A 43 -6.27 -6.65 1.36
C VAL A 43 -5.16 -6.49 2.39
N GLU A 44 -4.02 -7.16 2.22
CA GLU A 44 -2.86 -6.98 3.08
C GLU A 44 -1.99 -5.83 2.54
N VAL A 45 -2.06 -4.68 3.22
CA VAL A 45 -1.37 -3.45 2.83
C VAL A 45 -0.22 -3.14 3.79
N PRO A 46 0.82 -2.41 3.33
CA PRO A 46 1.89 -1.97 4.22
C PRO A 46 1.38 -1.04 5.32
N TRP A 47 2.00 -1.12 6.49
CA TRP A 47 1.90 -0.13 7.56
C TRP A 47 3.32 0.21 8.01
N LEU A 48 3.80 1.37 7.59
CA LEU A 48 5.14 1.84 7.88
C LEU A 48 5.08 3.12 8.70
N GLU A 49 5.56 3.06 9.93
CA GLU A 49 5.79 4.24 10.75
C GLU A 49 7.20 4.76 10.49
N LEU A 50 7.32 6.06 10.20
CA LEU A 50 8.62 6.70 9.98
C LEU A 50 9.14 7.28 11.30
N GLU A 51 10.46 7.16 11.53
CA GLU A 51 11.19 7.73 12.67
C GLU A 51 11.72 9.14 12.37
#